data_AF-A0A4Y6U8W3-F1
#
_entry.id   AF-A0A4Y6U8W3-F1
#
_cell.length_a   1.000
_cell.length_b   1.000
_cell.length_c   1.000
_cell.angle_alpha   90.00
_cell.angle_beta   90.00
_cell.angle_gamma   90.00
#
_symmetry.space_group_name_H-M   'P 1'
#
loop_
_entity.id
_entity.type
_entity.pdbx_description
1 polymer ?
#
loop_
_entity_poly.entity_id
_entity_poly.type
_entity_poly.pdbx_seq_one_letter_code
_entity_poly.pdbx_strand_id
1 'polypeptide(L)' 'MADMKLVRPAPGRRVLAPDGSAVPPTFKVNGADPYWARALRCGDLLEADAPAAAALPARSITPSIPNKEATKNG' A
#
# COMPACT_ATOMS: atom_id res chain seq x y z
N MET A 1 -4.23 -19.41 12.20
CA MET A 1 -3.27 -19.56 11.09
C MET A 1 -3.10 -18.18 10.47
N ALA A 2 -1.87 -17.74 10.23
CA ALA A 2 -1.65 -16.44 9.58
C ALA A 2 -2.13 -16.52 8.12
N ASP A 3 -2.94 -15.56 7.69
CA ASP A 3 -3.46 -15.48 6.33
C ASP A 3 -2.33 -14.99 5.41
N MET A 4 -1.50 -15.91 4.95
CA MET A 4 -0.33 -15.60 4.11
C MET A 4 -0.74 -15.44 2.66
N LYS A 5 -0.56 -14.24 2.11
CA LYS A 5 -0.89 -13.90 0.72
C LYS A 5 0.36 -13.63 -0.09
N LEU A 6 0.44 -14.24 -1.28
CA LEU A 6 1.46 -13.91 -2.26
C LEU A 6 1.01 -12.67 -3.04
N VAL A 7 1.83 -11.61 -3.00
CA VAL A 7 1.46 -10.30 -3.55
C VAL A 7 2.59 -9.74 -4.41
N ARG A 8 2.23 -8.78 -5.26
CA ARG A 8 3.15 -7.96 -6.04
C ARG A 8 2.72 -6.49 -5.98
N PRO A 9 3.66 -5.52 -6.09
CA PRO A 9 3.31 -4.12 -6.29
C PRO A 9 2.44 -3.94 -7.54
N ALA A 10 1.46 -3.02 -7.45
CA ALA A 10 0.73 -2.59 -8.62
C ALA A 10 1.67 -1.91 -9.64
N PRO A 11 1.41 -2.01 -10.96
CA PRO A 11 2.24 -1.36 -11.97
C PRO A 11 2.41 0.14 -11.71
N GLY A 12 3.66 0.62 -11.76
CA GLY A 12 3.98 2.03 -11.51
C GLY A 12 3.98 2.45 -10.04
N ARG A 13 3.73 1.53 -9.10
CA ARG A 13 3.83 1.79 -7.65
C ARG A 13 5.15 1.27 -7.10
N ARG A 14 5.72 2.04 -6.17
CA ARG A 14 6.83 1.60 -5.32
C ARG A 14 6.28 1.34 -3.92
N VAL A 15 6.31 0.08 -3.51
CA VAL A 15 5.93 -0.34 -2.16
C VAL A 15 7.21 -0.56 -1.36
N LEU A 16 7.21 -0.16 -0.09
CA LEU A 16 8.28 -0.42 0.87
C LEU A 16 7.73 -1.32 1.97
N ALA A 17 8.60 -1.99 2.70
CA ALA A 17 8.24 -2.65 3.93
C ALA A 17 8.05 -1.61 5.06
N PRO A 18 7.41 -2.00 6.18
CA PRO A 18 7.22 -1.10 7.33
C PRO A 18 8.51 -0.50 7.90
N ASP A 19 9.64 -1.18 7.72
CA ASP A 19 10.98 -0.72 8.09
C ASP A 19 11.60 0.25 7.06
N GLY A 20 10.88 0.55 5.97
CA GLY A 20 11.32 1.40 4.87
C GLY A 20 12.18 0.69 3.82
N SER A 21 12.45 -0.61 3.99
CA SER A 21 13.25 -1.38 3.02
C SER A 21 12.47 -1.66 1.73
N ALA A 22 13.19 -1.84 0.62
CA ALA A 22 12.56 -2.21 -0.65
C ALA A 22 12.10 -3.66 -0.61
N VAL A 23 10.85 -3.92 -0.99
CA VAL A 23 10.33 -5.29 -1.11
C VAL A 23 10.69 -5.91 -2.47
N PRO A 24 10.82 -7.24 -2.54
CA PRO A 24 10.96 -7.94 -3.82
C PRO A 24 9.76 -7.71 -4.76
N PRO A 25 9.90 -8.00 -6.07
CA PRO A 25 8.79 -7.86 -7.03
C PRO A 25 7.56 -8.72 -6.70
N THR A 26 7.78 -9.88 -6.09
CA THR A 26 6.72 -10.77 -5.60
C THR A 26 7.15 -11.29 -4.22
N PHE A 27 6.29 -11.18 -3.22
CA PHE A 27 6.62 -11.54 -1.84
C PHE A 27 5.38 -11.98 -1.06
N LYS A 28 5.58 -12.58 0.12
CA LYS A 28 4.49 -13.02 1.00
C LYS A 28 4.23 -12.00 2.10
N VAL A 29 2.96 -11.71 2.35
CA VAL A 29 2.52 -10.81 3.43
C VAL A 29 1.45 -11.48 4.28
N ASN A 30 1.33 -11.04 5.53
CA ASN A 30 0.19 -11.38 6.36
C ASN A 30 -1.00 -10.47 6.02
N GLY A 31 -2.09 -11.03 5.49
CA GLY A 31 -3.33 -10.29 5.21
C GLY A 31 -4.01 -9.74 6.47
N ALA A 32 -3.70 -10.28 7.65
CA ALA A 32 -4.18 -9.76 8.92
C ALA A 32 -3.31 -8.62 9.49
N ASP A 33 -2.15 -8.35 8.90
CA ASP A 33 -1.31 -7.22 9.31
C ASP A 33 -1.92 -5.90 8.83
N PRO A 34 -2.13 -4.90 9.71
CA PRO A 34 -2.80 -3.65 9.35
C PRO A 34 -2.12 -2.86 8.23
N TYR A 35 -0.78 -2.92 8.14
CA TYR A 35 -0.02 -2.22 7.11
C TYR A 35 -0.28 -2.86 5.75
N TRP A 36 -0.13 -4.18 5.64
CA TRP A 36 -0.34 -4.90 4.39
C TRP A 36 -1.81 -4.97 3.97
N ALA A 37 -2.72 -5.13 4.93
CA ALA A 37 -4.17 -5.07 4.67
C ALA A 37 -4.58 -3.72 4.07
N ARG A 38 -3.99 -2.61 4.56
CA ARG A 38 -4.22 -1.28 3.99
C ARG A 38 -3.66 -1.18 2.57
N ALA A 39 -2.43 -1.63 2.34
CA ALA A 39 -1.82 -1.60 1.00
C ALA A 39 -2.63 -2.41 -0.03
N LEU A 40 -3.15 -3.58 0.37
CA LEU A 40 -4.06 -4.39 -0.44
C LEU A 40 -5.38 -3.65 -0.70
N ARG A 41 -6.00 -3.06 0.33
CA ARG A 41 -7.25 -2.31 0.18
C ARG A 41 -7.12 -1.06 -0.69
N CYS A 42 -5.97 -0.40 -0.65
CA CYS A 42 -5.66 0.78 -1.47
C CYS A 42 -5.31 0.43 -2.93
N GLY A 43 -5.03 -0.85 -3.22
CA GLY A 43 -4.58 -1.31 -4.53
C GLY A 43 -3.11 -1.00 -4.81
N ASP A 44 -2.31 -0.69 -3.78
CA ASP A 44 -0.85 -0.58 -3.92
C ASP A 44 -0.20 -1.96 -4.10
N LEU A 45 -0.82 -2.99 -3.53
CA LEU A 45 -0.49 -4.39 -3.72
C LEU A 45 -1.63 -5.13 -4.41
N LEU A 46 -1.26 -6.07 -5.28
CA LEU A 46 -2.16 -7.00 -5.96
C LEU A 46 -1.79 -8.43 -5.55
N GLU A 47 -2.80 -9.27 -5.32
CA GLU A 47 -2.56 -10.71 -5.13
C GLU A 47 -1.98 -11.31 -6.42
N ALA A 48 -0.86 -12.03 -6.28
CA ALA A 48 -0.11 -12.56 -7.42
C ALA A 48 -0.82 -13.74 -8.11
N ASP A 49 -1.68 -14.46 -7.37
CA ASP A 49 -2.40 -15.65 -7.83
C ASP A 49 -3.85 -15.35 -8.25
N ALA A 50 -4.36 -14.14 -7.98
CA ALA A 50 -5.73 -13.81 -8.32
C ALA A 50 -5.86 -13.67 -9.86
N PRO A 51 -6.83 -14.34 -10.50
CA PRO A 51 -7.17 -14.07 -11.90
C PRO A 51 -7.46 -12.58 -12.00
N ALA A 52 -6.94 -11.92 -13.04
CA ALA A 52 -6.94 -10.47 -13.21
C ALA A 52 -8.36 -9.86 -13.18
N ALA A 53 -8.93 -9.72 -11.99
CA ALA A 53 -10.19 -9.06 -11.75
C ALA A 53 -9.88 -7.57 -11.68
N ALA A 54 -10.15 -6.90 -12.79
CA ALA A 54 -10.29 -5.45 -12.98
C ALA A 54 -9.61 -4.61 -11.89
N ALA A 55 -8.39 -4.16 -12.19
CA ALA A 55 -7.68 -3.15 -11.41
C ALA A 55 -8.63 -1.98 -11.10
N LEU A 56 -9.10 -1.91 -9.87
CA LEU A 56 -9.84 -0.75 -9.39
C LEU A 56 -8.88 0.45 -9.45
N PRO A 57 -9.34 1.62 -9.93
CA PRO A 57 -8.47 2.77 -10.12
C PRO A 57 -7.83 3.13 -8.78
N ALA A 58 -6.50 3.13 -8.75
CA ALA A 58 -5.72 3.53 -7.60
C ALA A 58 -6.15 4.95 -7.20
N ARG A 59 -6.93 5.06 -6.12
CA ARG A 59 -7.34 6.35 -5.58
C ARG A 59 -6.07 7.10 -5.21
N SER A 60 -5.83 8.22 -5.89
CA SER A 60 -4.81 9.19 -5.52
C SER A 60 -5.03 9.59 -4.06
N ILE A 61 -4.24 9.01 -3.16
CA ILE A 61 -4.02 9.56 -1.83
C ILE A 61 -3.30 10.89 -2.04
N THR A 62 -4.05 11.98 -2.09
CA THR A 62 -3.50 13.31 -1.82
C THR A 62 -2.90 13.23 -0.42
N PRO A 63 -1.58 13.39 -0.23
CA PRO A 63 -1.05 13.55 1.11
C PRO A 63 -1.64 14.85 1.65
N SER A 64 -2.59 14.77 2.58
CA SER A 64 -2.95 15.90 3.41
C SER A 64 -1.74 16.19 4.30
N ILE A 65 -0.88 17.08 3.83
CA ILE A 65 0.12 17.76 4.64
C ILE A 65 -0.67 18.40 5.80
N PRO A 66 -0.41 18.06 7.07
CA PRO A 66 -1.00 18.83 8.17
C PRO A 66 -0.37 20.22 8.11
N ASN A 67 -1.11 21.19 7.57
CA ASN A 67 -0.74 22.59 7.61
C ASN A 67 -0.83 23.04 9.07
N LYS A 68 0.27 22.97 9.82
CA LYS A 68 0.40 23.75 11.05
C LYS A 68 0.59 25.20 10.61
N GLU A 69 -0.53 25.88 10.53
CA GLU A 69 -0.74 27.32 10.51
C GLU A 69 0.41 28.08 11.20
N ALA A 70 1.17 28.85 10.44
CA ALA A 70 2.05 29.88 10.97
C ALA A 70 1.20 31.08 11.36
N THR A 71 0.82 31.17 12.63
CA THR A 71 0.21 32.38 13.20
C THR A 71 1.22 33.53 13.15
N LYS A 72 0.91 34.54 12.33
CA LYS A 72 1.51 35.88 12.40
C LYS A 72 0.44 36.85 12.89
N ASN A 73 0.53 37.24 14.16
CA ASN A 73 -0.03 38.47 14.70
C ASN A 73 1.19 39.30 15.11
N GLY A 74 1.37 40.58 14.80
CA GLY A 74 0.42 41.68 14.62
C GLY A 74 1.10 42.85 15.30
#